data_AF-A0A1V6YKM0-F1
#
_entry.id   AF-A0A1V6YKM0-F1
#
_cell.length_a   1.000
_cell.length_b   1.000
_cell.length_c   1.000
_cell.angle_alpha   90.00
_cell.angle_beta   90.00
_cell.angle_gamma   90.00
#
_symmetry.space_group_name_H-M   'P 1'
#
loop_
_entity.id
_entity.type
_entity.pdbx_description
1 polymer ?
#
loop_
_entity_poly.entity_id
_entity_poly.type
_entity_poly.pdbx_seq_one_letter_code
_entity_poly.pdbx_strand_id
1 'polypeptide(L)'
;MSAHPDSNLYPEASGPAKALVDRRRPEQPLKLYAGWLCPGLVPTLSTPADPHPRPLYESTVVLEYLEEAYPAHKPYFLPEDAYERARARIWIDYVTSRIIPSFHRFLQYQPADGSAQNTDAGLDQIRQEFLNHLKAWTKEMHTEGPFFLGEDIGLPDLVLAPWAVRLWVFDDFKNGGLGIPREGEGGSDEEIWSRWRTWLAAVESRRSIKETTSDLAHYLPIYKRYADNTAQSELAKATRAGRVVL
;
A
#
# COMPACT_ATOMS: atom_id res chain seq x y z
N MET A 1 23.09 -16.85 5.86
CA MET A 1 21.72 -16.68 6.38
C MET A 1 20.80 -17.51 5.52
N SER A 2 19.91 -18.33 6.11
CA SER A 2 18.86 -18.99 5.32
C SER A 2 17.97 -17.92 4.70
N ALA A 3 17.61 -18.09 3.43
CA ALA A 3 16.70 -17.17 2.76
C ALA A 3 15.37 -17.11 3.53
N HIS A 4 14.76 -15.92 3.63
CA HIS A 4 13.46 -15.77 4.28
C HIS A 4 12.46 -16.75 3.63
N PRO A 5 11.64 -17.50 4.38
CA PRO A 5 10.79 -18.56 3.81
C PRO A 5 9.83 -18.04 2.71
N ASP A 6 9.54 -16.75 2.72
CA ASP A 6 8.64 -16.09 1.75
C ASP A 6 9.40 -15.58 0.50
N SER A 7 10.74 -15.58 0.52
CA SER A 7 11.57 -14.99 -0.56
C SER A 7 11.56 -15.79 -1.87
N ASN A 8 11.13 -17.06 -1.83
CA ASN A 8 11.05 -17.91 -3.01
C ASN A 8 9.65 -17.90 -3.68
N LEU A 9 8.69 -17.15 -3.13
CA LEU A 9 7.35 -17.05 -3.71
C LEU A 9 7.34 -16.01 -4.83
N TYR A 10 7.39 -16.49 -6.08
CA TYR A 10 7.41 -15.66 -7.29
C TYR A 10 8.50 -14.56 -7.22
N PRO A 11 9.79 -14.95 -7.28
CA PRO A 11 10.90 -14.01 -7.11
C PRO A 11 11.05 -13.01 -8.27
N GLU A 12 10.30 -13.20 -9.35
CA GLU A 12 10.32 -12.37 -10.54
C GLU A 12 8.96 -11.69 -10.76
N ALA A 13 9.01 -10.46 -11.28
CA ALA A 13 7.80 -9.76 -11.71
C ALA A 13 7.10 -10.51 -12.86
N SER A 14 5.78 -10.36 -12.94
CA SER A 14 4.94 -10.88 -14.03
C SER A 14 4.12 -9.76 -14.67
N GLY A 15 3.37 -10.07 -15.73
CA GLY A 15 2.48 -9.10 -16.39
C GLY A 15 3.16 -7.79 -16.82
N PRO A 16 2.48 -6.63 -16.66
CA PRO A 16 3.03 -5.32 -16.97
C PRO A 16 4.30 -4.97 -16.16
N ALA A 17 4.38 -5.39 -14.90
CA ALA A 17 5.55 -5.19 -14.06
C ALA A 17 6.80 -5.84 -14.64
N LYS A 18 6.67 -7.03 -15.23
CA LYS A 18 7.78 -7.70 -15.93
C LYS A 18 8.33 -6.85 -17.07
N ALA A 19 7.45 -6.30 -17.90
CA ALA A 19 7.86 -5.45 -19.03
C ALA A 19 8.60 -4.19 -18.57
N LEU A 20 8.18 -3.58 -17.45
CA LEU A 20 8.89 -2.45 -16.85
C LEU A 20 10.27 -2.87 -16.32
N VAL A 21 10.35 -3.97 -15.58
CA VAL A 21 11.60 -4.51 -15.05
C VAL A 21 12.58 -4.82 -16.18
N ASP A 22 12.14 -5.52 -17.23
CA ASP A 22 12.99 -5.89 -18.37
C ASP A 22 13.54 -4.63 -19.10
N ARG A 23 12.71 -3.59 -19.24
CA ARG A 23 13.11 -2.30 -19.85
C ARG A 23 14.08 -1.49 -18.97
N ARG A 24 13.99 -1.62 -17.65
CA ARG A 24 14.78 -0.85 -16.67
C ARG A 24 15.91 -1.64 -16.02
N ARG A 25 16.12 -2.90 -16.44
CA ARG A 25 17.20 -3.78 -16.00
C ARG A 25 18.61 -3.25 -16.27
N PRO A 26 18.91 -2.58 -17.40
CA PRO A 26 20.23 -2.00 -17.64
C PRO A 26 20.58 -0.91 -16.63
N GLU A 27 21.88 -0.57 -16.50
CA GLU A 27 22.36 0.51 -15.61
C GLU A 27 21.50 1.78 -15.72
N GLN A 28 21.05 2.25 -14.55
CA GLN A 28 20.28 3.50 -14.40
C GLN A 28 21.00 4.39 -13.38
N PRO A 29 20.88 5.73 -13.49
CA PRO A 29 21.42 6.66 -12.49
C PRO A 29 20.90 6.41 -11.07
N LEU A 30 19.68 5.88 -10.96
CA LEU A 30 19.06 5.45 -9.71
C LEU A 30 18.74 3.97 -9.78
N LYS A 31 19.09 3.21 -8.75
CA LYS A 31 18.78 1.79 -8.66
C LYS A 31 18.06 1.45 -7.35
N LEU A 32 16.87 0.87 -7.49
CA LEU A 32 16.13 0.26 -6.40
C LEU A 32 16.48 -1.23 -6.33
N TYR A 33 16.87 -1.67 -5.15
CA TYR A 33 17.21 -3.05 -4.85
C TYR A 33 16.14 -3.68 -3.97
N ALA A 34 15.75 -4.90 -4.35
CA ALA A 34 14.84 -5.73 -3.56
C ALA A 34 15.58 -6.55 -2.46
N GLY A 35 16.57 -5.94 -1.78
CA GLY A 35 17.16 -6.52 -0.56
C GLY A 35 18.62 -6.95 -0.62
N TRP A 36 19.36 -6.59 -1.68
CA TRP A 36 20.80 -6.92 -1.77
C TRP A 36 21.72 -5.97 -0.98
N LEU A 37 21.25 -4.74 -0.72
CA LEU A 37 22.09 -3.68 -0.13
C LEU A 37 21.90 -3.58 1.41
N CYS A 38 20.73 -3.96 1.93
CA CYS A 38 20.42 -4.11 3.36
C CYS A 38 19.63 -5.42 3.56
N PRO A 39 20.16 -6.45 4.26
CA PRO A 39 19.45 -7.70 4.46
C PRO A 39 18.14 -7.49 5.22
N GLY A 40 17.01 -7.69 4.55
CA GLY A 40 15.67 -7.74 5.16
C GLY A 40 14.83 -6.46 5.06
N LEU A 41 15.37 -5.33 4.60
CA LEU A 41 14.60 -4.09 4.41
C LEU A 41 14.42 -3.79 2.92
N VAL A 42 13.18 -3.81 2.46
CA VAL A 42 12.78 -3.53 1.08
C VAL A 42 11.65 -2.50 1.06
N PRO A 43 11.68 -1.51 0.15
CA PRO A 43 12.70 -1.24 -0.86
C PRO A 43 13.98 -0.59 -0.29
N THR A 44 15.14 -0.84 -0.90
CA THR A 44 16.38 -0.09 -0.66
C THR A 44 16.82 0.64 -1.93
N LEU A 45 16.95 1.96 -1.88
CA LEU A 45 17.52 2.80 -2.95
C LEU A 45 19.04 2.92 -2.78
N SER A 46 19.79 2.69 -3.86
CA SER A 46 21.20 3.09 -3.93
C SER A 46 21.29 4.49 -4.52
N THR A 47 21.67 5.45 -3.67
CA THR A 47 21.80 6.85 -4.06
C THR A 47 23.15 7.11 -4.74
N PRO A 48 23.20 7.88 -5.83
CA PRO A 48 24.45 8.27 -6.46
C PRO A 48 25.18 9.24 -5.54
N ALA A 49 26.28 8.78 -4.94
CA ALA A 49 27.15 9.59 -4.09
C ALA A 49 28.62 9.30 -4.43
N ASP A 50 29.45 10.34 -4.38
CA ASP A 50 30.91 10.28 -4.57
C ASP A 50 31.57 10.19 -3.18
N PRO A 51 32.49 9.24 -2.90
CA PRO A 51 33.08 8.26 -3.82
C PRO A 51 32.35 6.92 -3.94
N HIS A 52 31.31 6.68 -3.14
CA HIS A 52 30.56 5.40 -3.19
C HIS A 52 29.06 5.61 -3.03
N PRO A 53 28.23 4.81 -3.72
CA PRO A 53 26.78 4.83 -3.55
C PRO A 53 26.38 4.58 -2.09
N ARG A 54 25.34 5.29 -1.61
CA ARG A 54 24.85 5.15 -0.23
C ARG A 54 23.46 4.49 -0.20
N PRO A 55 23.25 3.45 0.62
CA PRO A 55 21.93 2.84 0.79
C PRO A 55 20.97 3.77 1.50
N LEU A 56 19.72 3.79 1.05
CA LEU A 56 18.59 4.42 1.71
C LEU A 56 17.42 3.42 1.73
N TYR A 57 16.83 3.18 2.89
CA TYR A 57 15.70 2.28 3.09
C TYR A 57 14.56 3.04 3.78
N GLU A 58 13.44 2.34 4.05
CA GLU A 58 12.12 2.92 4.37
C GLU A 58 11.46 3.61 3.18
N SER A 59 10.34 3.04 2.72
CA SER A 59 9.69 3.49 1.48
C SER A 59 9.28 4.98 1.51
N THR A 60 8.77 5.48 2.63
CA THR A 60 8.39 6.90 2.78
C THR A 60 9.60 7.82 2.82
N VAL A 61 10.71 7.40 3.44
CA VAL A 61 11.98 8.15 3.43
C VAL A 61 12.58 8.19 2.03
N VAL A 62 12.52 7.08 1.29
CA VAL A 62 12.93 7.03 -0.11
C VAL A 62 12.09 7.97 -0.97
N LEU A 63 10.77 8.03 -0.76
CA LEU A 63 9.89 8.95 -1.48
C LEU A 63 10.24 10.43 -1.22
N GLU A 64 10.45 10.83 0.05
CA GLU A 64 10.85 12.20 0.40
C GLU A 64 12.24 12.55 -0.16
N TYR A 65 13.21 11.62 -0.09
CA TYR A 65 14.52 11.82 -0.70
C TYR A 65 14.43 12.08 -2.21
N LEU A 66 13.56 11.37 -2.93
CA LEU A 66 13.39 11.57 -4.37
C LEU A 66 12.82 12.95 -4.70
N GLU A 67 11.89 13.47 -3.89
CA GLU A 67 11.37 14.85 -4.03
C GLU A 67 12.49 15.88 -3.79
N GLU A 68 13.32 15.68 -2.76
CA GLU A 68 14.40 16.62 -2.39
C GLU A 68 15.60 16.56 -3.36
N ALA A 69 15.98 15.38 -3.81
CA ALA A 69 17.15 15.18 -4.67
C ALA A 69 16.90 15.57 -6.12
N TYR A 70 15.63 15.60 -6.55
CA TYR A 70 15.24 15.89 -7.94
C TYR A 70 14.18 17.00 -8.04
N PRO A 71 14.40 18.20 -7.49
CA PRO A 71 13.39 19.26 -7.41
C PRO A 71 13.02 19.89 -8.77
N ALA A 72 13.80 19.59 -9.82
CA ALA A 72 13.50 19.98 -11.19
C ALA A 72 12.67 18.93 -11.96
N HIS A 73 12.45 17.75 -11.37
CA HIS A 73 11.70 16.67 -12.03
C HIS A 73 10.20 16.78 -11.71
N LYS A 74 9.38 16.85 -12.75
CA LYS A 74 7.92 16.96 -12.65
C LYS A 74 7.25 15.61 -12.96
N PRO A 75 6.03 15.34 -12.45
CA PRO A 75 5.26 16.19 -11.53
C PRO A 75 5.85 16.20 -10.11
N TYR A 76 5.50 17.22 -9.32
CA TYR A 76 5.81 17.24 -7.89
C TYR A 76 4.78 16.43 -7.13
N PHE A 77 5.23 15.61 -6.18
CA PHE A 77 4.34 14.79 -5.37
C PHE A 77 4.01 15.43 -4.02
N LEU A 78 4.67 16.53 -3.67
CA LEU A 78 4.33 17.38 -2.54
C LEU A 78 4.04 18.84 -2.96
N PRO A 79 3.17 19.56 -2.22
CA PRO A 79 2.94 20.98 -2.45
C PRO A 79 4.16 21.86 -2.14
N GLU A 80 4.24 23.02 -2.82
CA GLU A 80 5.24 24.06 -2.52
C GLU A 80 4.94 24.84 -1.23
N ASP A 81 3.67 24.94 -0.85
CA ASP A 81 3.30 25.55 0.43
C ASP A 81 3.71 24.66 1.61
N ALA A 82 4.27 25.29 2.65
CA ALA A 82 4.84 24.59 3.79
C ALA A 82 3.77 23.90 4.67
N TYR A 83 2.61 24.54 4.83
CA TYR A 83 1.50 23.98 5.60
C TYR A 83 0.85 22.82 4.84
N GLU A 84 0.60 22.99 3.55
CA GLU A 84 0.05 21.95 2.68
C GLU A 84 0.94 20.70 2.66
N ARG A 85 2.27 20.87 2.62
CA ARG A 85 3.24 19.78 2.74
C ARG A 85 3.20 19.10 4.10
N ALA A 86 3.08 19.85 5.18
CA ALA A 86 2.92 19.29 6.53
C ALA A 86 1.61 18.48 6.63
N ARG A 87 0.52 18.96 6.02
CA ARG A 87 -0.75 18.22 5.96
C ARG A 87 -0.61 16.92 5.17
N ALA A 88 0.08 16.94 4.03
CA ALA A 88 0.37 15.73 3.27
C ALA A 88 1.12 14.68 4.12
N ARG A 89 2.10 15.10 4.92
CA ARG A 89 2.86 14.21 5.83
C ARG A 89 2.01 13.60 6.93
N ILE A 90 1.06 14.36 7.50
CA ILE A 90 0.09 13.83 8.48
C ILE A 90 -0.71 12.69 7.86
N TRP A 91 -1.15 12.84 6.61
CA TRP A 91 -1.94 11.81 5.93
C TRP A 91 -1.11 10.62 5.45
N ILE A 92 0.16 10.81 5.11
CA ILE A 92 1.12 9.72 4.91
C ILE A 92 1.26 8.90 6.20
N ASP A 93 1.46 9.57 7.34
CA ASP A 93 1.52 8.91 8.66
C ASP A 93 0.20 8.20 9.01
N TYR A 94 -0.96 8.78 8.67
CA TYR A 94 -2.25 8.14 8.87
C TYR A 94 -2.36 6.83 8.08
N VAL A 95 -1.90 6.82 6.82
CA VAL A 95 -1.89 5.61 5.99
C VAL A 95 -1.00 4.53 6.64
N THR A 96 0.22 4.88 7.02
CA THR A 96 1.20 3.92 7.57
C THR A 96 0.87 3.44 8.98
N SER A 97 0.29 4.30 9.83
CA SER A 97 0.00 3.97 11.23
C SER A 97 -1.41 3.42 11.45
N ARG A 98 -2.37 3.68 10.55
CA ARG A 98 -3.79 3.28 10.72
C ARG A 98 -4.30 2.36 9.62
N ILE A 99 -4.23 2.80 8.36
CA ILE A 99 -4.85 2.04 7.25
C ILE A 99 -4.09 0.73 7.00
N ILE A 100 -2.77 0.78 6.90
CA ILE A 100 -1.96 -0.42 6.61
C ILE A 100 -2.08 -1.45 7.76
N PRO A 101 -1.94 -1.09 9.05
CA PRO A 101 -2.12 -2.04 10.14
C PRO A 101 -3.54 -2.62 10.21
N SER A 102 -4.58 -1.82 9.97
CA SER A 102 -5.97 -2.31 9.97
C SER A 102 -6.26 -3.22 8.76
N PHE A 103 -5.72 -2.95 7.57
CA PHE A 103 -5.75 -3.87 6.43
C PHE A 103 -5.18 -5.24 6.82
N HIS A 104 -4.00 -5.25 7.45
CA HIS A 104 -3.33 -6.49 7.86
C HIS A 104 -4.07 -7.21 8.99
N ARG A 105 -4.66 -6.48 9.93
CA ARG A 105 -5.51 -7.05 10.99
C ARG A 105 -6.76 -7.70 10.40
N PHE A 106 -7.42 -7.02 9.46
CA PHE A 106 -8.59 -7.55 8.78
C PHE A 106 -8.24 -8.80 7.99
N LEU A 107 -7.15 -8.77 7.21
CA LEU A 107 -6.74 -9.91 6.40
C LEU A 107 -6.24 -11.09 7.25
N GLN A 108 -5.56 -10.86 8.37
CA GLN A 108 -5.04 -11.93 9.23
C GLN A 108 -6.03 -12.43 10.28
N TYR A 109 -7.21 -11.81 10.39
CA TYR A 109 -8.19 -12.20 11.40
C TYR A 109 -8.52 -13.69 11.33
N GLN A 110 -8.42 -14.35 12.49
CA GLN A 110 -8.85 -15.72 12.75
C GLN A 110 -9.86 -15.70 13.91
N PRO A 111 -10.93 -16.50 13.86
CA PRO A 111 -11.85 -16.64 14.99
C PRO A 111 -11.16 -17.25 16.21
N ALA A 112 -11.51 -16.78 17.41
CA ALA A 112 -10.83 -17.12 18.66
C ALA A 112 -10.99 -18.60 19.10
N ASP A 113 -12.05 -19.27 18.66
CA ASP A 113 -12.43 -20.63 19.07
C ASP A 113 -12.39 -21.65 17.92
N GLY A 114 -11.98 -21.22 16.71
CA GLY A 114 -12.04 -22.04 15.49
C GLY A 114 -13.46 -22.45 15.07
N SER A 115 -14.50 -21.92 15.75
CA SER A 115 -15.90 -22.22 15.46
C SER A 115 -16.46 -21.19 14.48
N ALA A 116 -17.15 -21.65 13.44
CA ALA A 116 -17.73 -20.79 12.41
C ALA A 116 -18.96 -19.97 12.88
N GLN A 117 -19.29 -19.98 14.18
CA GLN A 117 -20.52 -19.39 14.71
C GLN A 117 -20.31 -18.00 15.31
N ASN A 118 -19.11 -17.70 15.83
CA ASN A 118 -18.70 -16.37 16.31
C ASN A 118 -17.80 -15.62 15.31
N THR A 119 -17.57 -16.18 14.11
CA THR A 119 -16.70 -15.61 13.07
C THR A 119 -17.19 -14.26 12.56
N ASP A 120 -18.51 -14.11 12.43
CA ASP A 120 -19.06 -13.01 11.61
C ASP A 120 -19.05 -11.70 12.39
N ALA A 121 -19.47 -11.66 13.66
CA ALA A 121 -19.48 -10.42 14.44
C ALA A 121 -18.09 -9.81 14.68
N GLY A 122 -17.09 -10.65 14.99
CA GLY A 122 -15.72 -10.19 15.20
C GLY A 122 -15.03 -9.75 13.90
N LEU A 123 -15.26 -10.50 12.81
CA LEU A 123 -14.79 -10.12 11.48
C LEU A 123 -15.43 -8.80 11.03
N ASP A 124 -16.75 -8.67 11.24
CA ASP A 124 -17.51 -7.47 10.90
C ASP A 124 -17.01 -6.25 11.68
N GLN A 125 -16.69 -6.40 12.96
CA GLN A 125 -16.11 -5.32 13.77
C GLN A 125 -14.78 -4.82 13.17
N ILE A 126 -13.87 -5.73 12.81
CA ILE A 126 -12.57 -5.38 12.23
C ILE A 126 -12.74 -4.82 10.81
N ARG A 127 -13.67 -5.37 10.03
CA ARG A 127 -14.05 -4.81 8.72
C ARG A 127 -14.51 -3.37 8.87
N GLN A 128 -15.42 -3.09 9.81
CA GLN A 128 -15.91 -1.74 10.06
C GLN A 128 -14.82 -0.77 10.55
N GLU A 129 -13.87 -1.25 11.37
CA GLU A 129 -12.69 -0.45 11.75
C GLU A 129 -11.89 -0.03 10.51
N PHE A 130 -11.58 -0.98 9.62
CA PHE A 130 -10.86 -0.70 8.38
C PHE A 130 -11.62 0.27 7.47
N LEU A 131 -12.93 0.05 7.25
CA LEU A 131 -13.78 0.93 6.45
C LEU A 131 -13.87 2.34 7.05
N ASN A 132 -13.89 2.48 8.37
CA ASN A 132 -13.87 3.79 9.03
C ASN A 132 -12.57 4.55 8.77
N HIS A 133 -11.42 3.87 8.71
CA HIS A 133 -10.16 4.50 8.32
C HIS A 133 -10.17 4.97 6.86
N LEU A 134 -10.73 4.17 5.94
CA LEU A 134 -10.89 4.59 4.54
C LEU A 134 -11.82 5.80 4.42
N LYS A 135 -12.93 5.82 5.16
CA LYS A 135 -13.85 6.97 5.19
C LYS A 135 -13.18 8.23 5.75
N ALA A 136 -12.42 8.11 6.84
CA ALA A 136 -11.70 9.25 7.42
C ALA A 136 -10.69 9.84 6.44
N TRP A 137 -9.93 8.99 5.75
CA TRP A 137 -9.01 9.42 4.71
C TRP A 137 -9.72 10.05 3.51
N THR A 138 -10.86 9.48 3.09
CA THR A 138 -11.63 9.98 1.94
C THR A 138 -12.23 11.37 2.19
N LYS A 139 -12.68 11.64 3.43
CA LYS A 139 -13.23 12.95 3.82
C LYS A 139 -12.24 14.10 3.69
N GLU A 140 -10.96 13.78 3.66
CA GLU A 140 -9.86 14.75 3.77
C GLU A 140 -9.13 14.96 2.45
N MET A 141 -9.57 14.24 1.42
CA MET A 141 -9.16 14.51 0.04
C MET A 141 -9.67 15.87 -0.43
N HIS A 142 -8.96 16.42 -1.42
CA HIS A 142 -9.44 17.54 -2.20
C HIS A 142 -10.82 17.22 -2.82
N THR A 143 -11.70 18.23 -2.80
CA THR A 143 -13.10 18.12 -3.23
C THR A 143 -13.25 17.97 -4.74
N GLU A 144 -12.39 18.63 -5.52
CA GLU A 144 -12.52 18.68 -6.99
C GLU A 144 -11.61 17.71 -7.77
N GLY A 145 -10.42 17.44 -7.24
CA GLY A 145 -9.42 16.66 -7.97
C GLY A 145 -9.62 15.17 -7.75
N PRO A 146 -9.21 14.28 -8.66
CA PRO A 146 -9.40 12.86 -8.42
C PRO A 146 -8.48 12.35 -7.29
N PHE A 147 -7.33 13.00 -7.06
CA PHE A 147 -6.32 12.58 -6.08
C PHE A 147 -6.45 13.32 -4.74
N PHE A 148 -5.68 12.87 -3.74
CA PHE A 148 -5.79 13.34 -2.36
C PHE A 148 -5.52 14.85 -2.22
N LEU A 149 -4.49 15.36 -2.90
CA LEU A 149 -4.11 16.77 -2.83
C LEU A 149 -4.75 17.64 -3.93
N GLY A 150 -5.47 17.05 -4.88
CA GLY A 150 -6.07 17.78 -5.98
C GLY A 150 -5.98 17.04 -7.32
N GLU A 151 -5.65 17.80 -8.37
CA GLU A 151 -5.64 17.33 -9.76
C GLU A 151 -4.53 16.31 -10.04
N ASP A 152 -3.35 16.54 -9.44
CA ASP A 152 -2.17 15.69 -9.60
C ASP A 152 -2.04 14.66 -8.47
N ILE A 153 -1.44 13.51 -8.80
CA ILE A 153 -1.12 12.50 -7.78
C ILE A 153 -0.10 13.07 -6.80
N GLY A 154 -0.29 12.84 -5.51
CA GLY A 154 0.66 13.21 -4.47
C GLY A 154 1.31 12.01 -3.79
N LEU A 155 2.25 12.28 -2.88
CA LEU A 155 2.84 11.25 -2.03
C LEU A 155 1.79 10.50 -1.18
N PRO A 156 0.76 11.14 -0.57
CA PRO A 156 -0.27 10.41 0.15
C PRO A 156 -0.97 9.34 -0.71
N ASP A 157 -1.25 9.66 -1.97
CA ASP A 157 -1.85 8.72 -2.92
C ASP A 157 -0.90 7.55 -3.22
N LEU A 158 0.38 7.84 -3.49
CA LEU A 158 1.39 6.81 -3.78
C LEU A 158 1.62 5.87 -2.60
N VAL A 159 1.49 6.38 -1.38
CA VAL A 159 1.60 5.59 -0.15
C VAL A 159 0.35 4.74 0.08
N LEU A 160 -0.85 5.13 -0.34
CA LEU A 160 -2.04 4.27 -0.18
C LEU A 160 -2.29 3.33 -1.38
N ALA A 161 -1.92 3.75 -2.59
CA ALA A 161 -2.25 3.07 -3.84
C ALA A 161 -1.92 1.57 -3.86
N PRO A 162 -0.75 1.09 -3.37
CA PRO A 162 -0.45 -0.34 -3.36
C PRO A 162 -1.45 -1.18 -2.55
N TRP A 163 -2.03 -0.64 -1.48
CA TRP A 163 -3.03 -1.34 -0.69
C TRP A 163 -4.41 -1.24 -1.34
N ALA A 164 -4.75 -0.07 -1.89
CA ALA A 164 -6.02 0.18 -2.52
C ALA A 164 -6.29 -0.71 -3.76
N VAL A 165 -5.30 -0.85 -4.65
CA VAL A 165 -5.44 -1.73 -5.84
C VAL A 165 -5.44 -3.23 -5.49
N ARG A 166 -5.29 -3.57 -4.21
CA ARG A 166 -5.25 -4.94 -3.69
C ARG A 166 -6.41 -5.23 -2.74
N LEU A 167 -7.40 -4.35 -2.64
CA LEU A 167 -8.57 -4.59 -1.76
C LEU A 167 -9.43 -5.79 -2.20
N TRP A 168 -9.33 -6.21 -3.46
CA TRP A 168 -9.96 -7.45 -3.96
C TRP A 168 -9.59 -8.69 -3.12
N VAL A 169 -8.45 -8.69 -2.41
CA VAL A 169 -8.03 -9.83 -1.58
C VAL A 169 -9.06 -10.18 -0.51
N PHE A 170 -9.85 -9.22 -0.05
CA PHE A 170 -10.86 -9.48 0.98
C PHE A 170 -12.03 -10.27 0.40
N ASP A 171 -12.41 -10.03 -0.85
CA ASP A 171 -13.48 -10.77 -1.51
C ASP A 171 -13.10 -12.24 -1.74
N ASP A 172 -11.80 -12.51 -1.94
CA ASP A 172 -11.28 -13.88 -2.10
C ASP A 172 -11.09 -14.61 -0.77
N PHE A 173 -10.73 -13.90 0.31
CA PHE A 173 -10.26 -14.53 1.55
C PHE A 173 -11.12 -14.29 2.79
N LYS A 174 -12.12 -13.40 2.76
CA LYS A 174 -12.95 -13.09 3.93
C LYS A 174 -14.43 -13.25 3.61
N ASN A 175 -15.13 -13.91 4.54
CA ASN A 175 -16.59 -14.00 4.48
C ASN A 175 -17.17 -12.57 4.42
N GLY A 176 -18.14 -12.33 3.55
CA GLY A 176 -18.71 -10.99 3.30
C GLY A 176 -17.78 -10.00 2.58
N GLY A 177 -16.57 -10.41 2.18
CA GLY A 177 -15.65 -9.62 1.37
C GLY A 177 -15.15 -8.33 2.02
N LEU A 178 -14.75 -7.37 1.18
CA LEU A 178 -14.24 -6.05 1.59
C LEU A 178 -15.29 -5.21 2.31
N GLY A 179 -16.55 -5.29 1.89
CA GLY A 179 -17.67 -4.55 2.47
C GLY A 179 -17.74 -3.06 2.11
N ILE A 180 -17.04 -2.59 1.08
CA ILE A 180 -17.34 -1.28 0.46
C ILE A 180 -18.64 -1.43 -0.35
N PRO A 181 -19.65 -0.58 -0.12
CA PRO A 181 -20.94 -0.66 -0.81
C PRO A 181 -20.81 -0.31 -2.29
N ARG A 182 -21.72 -0.85 -3.10
CA ARG A 182 -21.83 -0.48 -4.52
C ARG A 182 -22.30 0.98 -4.65
N GLU A 183 -22.18 1.50 -5.87
CA GLU A 183 -22.70 2.82 -6.19
C GLU A 183 -24.20 2.90 -5.90
N GLY A 184 -24.61 3.93 -5.16
CA GLY A 184 -25.99 4.11 -4.69
C GLY A 184 -26.38 3.30 -3.45
N GLU A 185 -25.52 2.41 -2.94
CA GLU A 185 -25.79 1.56 -1.77
C GLU A 185 -25.08 2.03 -0.49
N GLY A 186 -24.39 3.18 -0.50
CA GLY A 186 -23.60 3.68 0.62
C GLY A 186 -24.39 4.33 1.76
N GLY A 187 -25.71 4.44 1.65
CA GLY A 187 -26.57 5.02 2.69
C GLY A 187 -26.17 6.46 3.02
N SER A 188 -26.02 6.78 4.32
CA SER A 188 -25.59 8.11 4.76
C SER A 188 -24.14 8.46 4.39
N ASP A 189 -23.31 7.47 4.06
CA ASP A 189 -21.92 7.64 3.66
C ASP A 189 -21.73 7.61 2.13
N GLU A 190 -22.81 7.66 1.33
CA GLU A 190 -22.74 7.49 -0.13
C GLU A 190 -21.84 8.53 -0.82
N GLU A 191 -21.88 9.80 -0.40
CA GLU A 191 -20.99 10.84 -0.95
C GLU A 191 -19.51 10.53 -0.70
N ILE A 192 -19.20 9.97 0.48
CA ILE A 192 -17.84 9.55 0.83
C ILE A 192 -17.44 8.37 -0.05
N TRP A 193 -18.28 7.35 -0.18
CA TRP A 193 -17.96 6.19 -1.02
C TRP A 193 -17.87 6.54 -2.50
N SER A 194 -18.66 7.50 -2.96
CA SER A 194 -18.56 8.07 -4.31
C SER A 194 -17.18 8.73 -4.51
N ARG A 195 -16.75 9.57 -3.56
CA ARG A 195 -15.41 10.19 -3.61
C ARG A 195 -14.27 9.17 -3.58
N TRP A 196 -14.40 8.13 -2.77
CA TRP A 196 -13.46 6.99 -2.72
C TRP A 196 -13.37 6.29 -4.07
N ARG A 197 -14.51 5.97 -4.70
CA ARG A 197 -14.55 5.31 -6.02
C ARG A 197 -13.90 6.16 -7.10
N THR A 198 -14.15 7.48 -7.11
CA THR A 198 -13.48 8.42 -8.02
C THR A 198 -11.97 8.38 -7.87
N TRP A 199 -11.47 8.42 -6.63
CA TRP A 199 -10.05 8.30 -6.35
C TRP A 199 -9.47 6.96 -6.80
N LEU A 200 -10.13 5.86 -6.42
CA LEU A 200 -9.67 4.51 -6.71
C LEU A 200 -9.57 4.29 -8.22
N ALA A 201 -10.58 4.71 -8.97
CA ALA A 201 -10.57 4.65 -10.43
C ALA A 201 -9.40 5.44 -11.04
N ALA A 202 -9.11 6.63 -10.51
CA ALA A 202 -7.98 7.43 -10.97
C ALA A 202 -6.63 6.75 -10.68
N VAL A 203 -6.45 6.19 -9.49
CA VAL A 203 -5.24 5.43 -9.11
C VAL A 203 -5.07 4.18 -9.97
N GLU A 204 -6.11 3.37 -10.12
CA GLU A 204 -6.10 2.15 -10.92
C GLU A 204 -5.86 2.44 -12.40
N SER A 205 -6.35 3.57 -12.91
CA SER A 205 -6.14 3.97 -14.30
C SER A 205 -4.71 4.42 -14.59
N ARG A 206 -3.95 4.84 -13.55
CA ARG A 206 -2.66 5.50 -13.70
C ARG A 206 -1.61 4.53 -14.26
N ARG A 207 -0.93 4.98 -15.32
CA ARG A 207 0.13 4.22 -16.01
C ARG A 207 1.18 3.67 -15.04
N SER A 208 1.69 4.50 -14.12
CA SER A 208 2.75 4.09 -13.18
C SER A 208 2.30 2.97 -12.24
N ILE A 209 1.01 2.93 -11.86
CA ILE A 209 0.43 1.87 -11.03
C ILE A 209 0.24 0.60 -11.84
N LYS A 210 -0.33 0.71 -13.05
CA LYS A 210 -0.48 -0.44 -13.97
C LYS A 210 0.86 -1.09 -14.31
N GLU A 211 1.85 -0.29 -14.68
CA GLU A 211 3.19 -0.79 -15.05
C GLU A 211 3.99 -1.36 -13.88
N THR A 212 3.56 -1.19 -12.62
CA THR A 212 4.23 -1.74 -11.44
C THR A 212 3.44 -2.85 -10.76
N THR A 213 2.32 -3.27 -11.35
CA THR A 213 1.46 -4.33 -10.82
C THR A 213 1.71 -5.65 -11.56
N SER A 214 2.03 -6.70 -10.81
CA SER A 214 2.19 -8.07 -11.31
C SER A 214 0.83 -8.73 -11.60
N ASP A 215 0.82 -9.88 -12.26
CA ASP A 215 -0.41 -10.61 -12.52
C ASP A 215 -1.09 -11.07 -11.22
N LEU A 216 -2.43 -10.95 -11.18
CA LEU A 216 -3.26 -11.33 -10.03
C LEU A 216 -2.94 -12.73 -9.49
N ALA A 217 -2.74 -13.70 -10.38
CA ALA A 217 -2.43 -15.09 -10.04
C ALA A 217 -1.16 -15.24 -9.17
N HIS A 218 -0.23 -14.29 -9.22
CA HIS A 218 0.99 -14.31 -8.42
C HIS A 218 0.77 -13.69 -7.03
N TYR A 219 -0.24 -12.82 -6.87
CA TYR A 219 -0.61 -12.25 -5.57
C TYR A 219 -1.39 -13.25 -4.72
N LEU A 220 -2.23 -14.10 -5.31
CA LEU A 220 -3.11 -15.03 -4.58
C LEU A 220 -2.34 -15.92 -3.57
N PRO A 221 -1.26 -16.63 -3.94
CA PRO A 221 -0.55 -17.48 -2.98
C PRO A 221 0.16 -16.68 -1.88
N ILE A 222 0.58 -15.45 -2.17
CA ILE A 222 1.18 -14.55 -1.18
C ILE A 222 0.12 -14.13 -0.16
N TYR A 223 -1.01 -13.61 -0.62
CA TYR A 223 -2.09 -13.15 0.26
C TYR A 223 -2.79 -14.27 0.99
N LYS A 224 -2.87 -15.48 0.41
CA LYS A 224 -3.37 -16.66 1.11
C LYS A 224 -2.60 -16.90 2.41
N ARG A 225 -1.28 -16.70 2.42
CA ARG A 225 -0.48 -16.89 3.64
C ARG A 225 -0.76 -15.83 4.70
N TYR A 226 -1.08 -14.60 4.31
CA TYR A 226 -1.57 -13.60 5.25
C TYR A 226 -2.98 -13.98 5.72
N ALA A 227 -3.87 -14.40 4.82
CA ALA A 227 -5.23 -14.81 5.15
C ALA A 227 -5.30 -16.00 6.10
N ASP A 228 -4.41 -16.98 5.93
CA ASP A 228 -4.23 -18.16 6.80
C ASP A 228 -3.41 -17.82 8.07
N ASN A 229 -2.96 -16.57 8.22
CA ASN A 229 -2.13 -16.10 9.32
C ASN A 229 -0.78 -16.84 9.48
N THR A 230 -0.19 -17.32 8.37
CA THR A 230 1.08 -18.07 8.31
C THR A 230 2.24 -17.31 7.67
N ALA A 231 2.00 -16.10 7.15
CA ALA A 231 3.02 -15.22 6.57
C ALA A 231 4.12 -14.88 7.60
N GLN A 232 5.39 -14.83 7.15
CA GLN A 232 6.54 -14.66 8.04
C GLN A 232 7.19 -13.27 7.95
N SER A 233 6.62 -12.35 7.17
CA SER A 233 7.02 -10.94 7.20
C SER A 233 6.94 -10.36 8.63
N GLU A 234 7.77 -9.37 8.93
CA GLU A 234 7.78 -8.69 10.24
C GLU A 234 6.42 -8.06 10.57
N LEU A 235 5.73 -7.49 9.57
CA LEU A 235 4.38 -6.96 9.72
C LEU A 235 3.34 -8.03 10.11
N ALA A 236 3.43 -9.20 9.49
CA ALA A 236 2.56 -10.32 9.85
C ALA A 236 2.81 -10.79 11.30
N LYS A 237 4.09 -10.93 11.69
CA LYS A 237 4.48 -11.32 13.05
C LYS A 237 4.01 -10.31 14.10
N ALA A 238 4.14 -9.02 13.80
CA ALA A 238 3.72 -7.95 14.71
C ALA A 238 2.20 -7.88 14.85
N THR A 239 1.46 -8.04 13.75
CA THR A 239 -0.02 -8.12 13.79
C THR A 239 -0.46 -9.28 14.69
N ARG A 240 0.13 -10.47 14.54
CA ARG A 240 -0.13 -11.62 15.43
C ARG A 240 0.19 -11.34 16.89
N ALA A 241 1.25 -10.59 17.15
CA ALA A 241 1.68 -10.24 18.49
C ALA A 241 0.93 -9.04 19.09
N GLY A 242 -0.02 -8.43 18.37
CA GLY A 242 -0.70 -7.21 18.80
C GLY A 242 0.23 -5.99 18.92
N ARG A 243 1.36 -6.01 18.22
CA ARG A 243 2.38 -4.95 18.23
C ARG A 243 2.26 -4.06 16.99
N VAL A 244 2.58 -2.79 17.16
CA VAL A 244 2.78 -1.86 16.03
C VAL A 244 4.17 -2.13 15.45
N VAL A 245 4.28 -2.31 14.13
CA VAL A 245 5.57 -2.21 13.44
C VAL A 245 5.81 -0.74 13.19
N LEU A 246 6.91 -0.23 13.74
CA LEU A 246 7.45 1.09 13.40
C LEU A 246 8.19 1.00 12.08
#